data_AF-A0A834YWC1-F1
#
_entry.id   AF-A0A834YWC1-F1
#
_cell.length_a   1.000
_cell.length_b   1.000
_cell.length_c   1.000
_cell.angle_alpha   90.00
_cell.angle_beta   90.00
_cell.angle_gamma   90.00
#
_symmetry.space_group_name_H-M   'P 1'
#
loop_
_entity.id
_entity.type
_entity.pdbx_description
1 polymer ?
#
loop_
_entity_poly.entity_id
_entity_poly.type
_entity_poly.pdbx_seq_one_letter_code
_entity_poly.pdbx_strand_id
1 'polypeptide(L)'
;MNSLKRDPGLRLPIWDYPIDQCDDISRAYIKVEPYQQILTNYPFSGPEKHYHQFQSSWFKLFPSWLEYSSSKDAAFCLSCYLFTKEANWTPWINHVGKNPNLPHNIAEQACKDLMSEAQHIEKIIKKQTSKQIVKNRLRLKTSIDSIRWLAFQACAFRGHDERPKSKNRGNFLEMIKILASYNKSVDEVVLENAIGNVKYTLPMIQKEILHILSRKVRDVIREEIGDAKFCIIVDEARNDSKRKQMTLVLRFVIKMVFYVKDFLTLFTSQILWR
;
A
#
# COMPACT_ATOMS: atom_id res chain seq x y z
N MET A 1 -5.60 -14.80 -28.10
CA MET A 1 -4.61 -15.52 -27.28
C MET A 1 -4.11 -16.69 -28.11
N ASN A 2 -2.93 -16.53 -28.73
CA ASN A 2 -2.28 -17.57 -29.52
C ASN A 2 -2.08 -18.83 -28.65
N SER A 3 -2.15 -20.00 -29.27
CA SER A 3 -2.17 -21.31 -28.61
C SER A 3 -1.08 -21.45 -27.54
N LEU A 4 -1.45 -21.36 -26.27
CA LEU A 4 -0.55 -21.67 -25.16
C LEU A 4 -0.04 -23.11 -25.36
N LYS A 5 1.30 -23.29 -25.31
CA LYS A 5 1.91 -24.61 -25.47
C LYS A 5 1.51 -25.48 -24.28
N ARG A 6 0.78 -26.55 -24.56
CA ARG A 6 0.24 -27.44 -23.51
C ARG A 6 1.27 -28.45 -23.02
N ASP A 7 2.15 -28.94 -23.88
CA ASP A 7 3.23 -29.85 -23.49
C ASP A 7 4.16 -29.15 -22.48
N PRO A 8 4.27 -29.65 -21.23
CA PRO A 8 5.06 -29.01 -20.18
C PRO A 8 6.55 -28.91 -20.52
N GLY A 9 7.08 -29.83 -21.34
CA GLY A 9 8.48 -29.83 -21.79
C GLY A 9 8.79 -28.76 -22.85
N LEU A 10 7.76 -28.08 -23.37
CA LEU A 10 7.86 -27.05 -24.42
C LEU A 10 7.35 -25.67 -23.96
N ARG A 11 6.99 -25.53 -22.67
CA ARG A 11 6.51 -24.26 -22.11
C ARG A 11 7.67 -23.31 -21.87
N LEU A 12 7.44 -22.03 -22.15
CA LEU A 12 8.31 -20.95 -21.69
C LEU A 12 8.09 -20.74 -20.19
N PRO A 13 9.14 -20.48 -19.38
CA PRO A 13 8.99 -20.02 -18.00
C PRO A 13 7.97 -18.89 -17.89
N ILE A 14 7.12 -18.91 -16.85
CA ILE A 14 6.10 -17.85 -16.65
C ILE A 14 6.74 -16.46 -16.55
N TRP A 15 7.95 -16.37 -15.99
CA TRP A 15 8.69 -15.12 -15.81
C TRP A 15 9.22 -14.50 -17.11
N ASP A 16 9.19 -15.24 -18.23
CA ASP A 16 9.61 -14.73 -19.54
C ASP A 16 8.48 -13.96 -20.25
N TYR A 17 7.23 -14.03 -19.74
CA TYR A 17 6.11 -13.24 -20.23
C TYR A 17 6.12 -11.82 -19.61
N PRO A 18 5.44 -10.84 -20.24
CA PRO A 18 5.21 -9.54 -19.64
C PRO A 18 4.53 -9.66 -18.27
N ILE A 19 5.01 -8.89 -17.28
CA ILE A 19 4.60 -8.96 -15.86
C ILE A 19 3.08 -8.81 -15.69
N ASP A 20 2.45 -7.96 -16.50
CA ASP A 20 1.01 -7.70 -16.51
C ASP A 20 0.17 -8.88 -17.02
N GLN A 21 0.80 -9.87 -17.68
CA GLN A 21 0.14 -11.04 -18.28
C GLN A 21 0.39 -12.34 -17.51
N CYS A 22 1.40 -12.40 -16.64
CA CYS A 22 1.79 -13.62 -15.93
C CYS A 22 0.63 -14.27 -15.16
N ASP A 23 -0.17 -13.47 -14.46
CA ASP A 23 -1.33 -13.93 -13.70
C ASP A 23 -2.42 -14.52 -14.62
N ASP A 24 -2.71 -13.85 -15.74
CA ASP A 24 -3.73 -14.30 -16.69
C ASP A 24 -3.32 -15.58 -17.41
N ILE A 25 -2.04 -15.69 -17.77
CA ILE A 25 -1.46 -16.90 -18.35
C ILE A 25 -1.49 -18.05 -17.33
N SER A 26 -1.14 -17.77 -16.07
CA SER A 26 -1.20 -18.78 -14.99
C SER A 26 -2.63 -19.27 -14.78
N ARG A 27 -3.62 -18.36 -14.75
CA ARG A 27 -5.05 -18.72 -14.69
C ARG A 27 -5.47 -19.56 -15.89
N ALA A 28 -4.99 -19.23 -17.09
CA ALA A 28 -5.30 -20.01 -18.28
C ALA A 28 -4.79 -21.45 -18.18
N TYR A 29 -3.57 -21.67 -17.70
CA TYR A 29 -3.05 -23.03 -17.47
C TYR A 29 -3.85 -23.79 -16.40
N ILE A 30 -4.18 -23.14 -15.27
CA ILE A 30 -4.97 -23.76 -14.19
C ILE A 30 -6.36 -24.17 -14.71
N LYS A 31 -7.02 -23.33 -15.52
CA LYS A 31 -8.35 -23.61 -16.06
C LYS A 31 -8.40 -24.80 -17.03
N VAL A 32 -7.32 -25.07 -17.75
CA VAL A 32 -7.26 -26.16 -18.74
C VAL A 32 -6.74 -27.46 -18.10
N GLU A 33 -6.50 -27.46 -16.78
CA GLU A 33 -6.04 -28.61 -15.99
C GLU A 33 -4.65 -29.15 -16.39
N PRO A 34 -4.03 -30.04 -15.59
CA PRO A 34 -2.74 -30.64 -15.88
C PRO A 34 -2.73 -31.45 -17.19
N TYR A 35 -1.61 -31.40 -17.91
CA TYR A 35 -1.39 -32.16 -19.13
C TYR A 35 -1.09 -33.64 -18.84
N GLN A 36 -2.13 -34.47 -18.80
CA GLN A 36 -2.08 -35.91 -18.48
C GLN A 36 -2.44 -36.79 -19.68
N GLN A 37 -1.51 -36.95 -20.62
CA GLN A 37 -1.71 -37.86 -21.75
C GLN A 37 -1.36 -39.31 -21.37
N ILE A 38 -2.35 -40.20 -21.50
CA ILE A 38 -2.14 -41.64 -21.34
C ILE A 38 -1.62 -42.21 -22.66
N LEU A 39 -0.36 -42.64 -22.65
CA LEU A 39 0.26 -43.32 -23.80
C LEU A 39 0.01 -44.83 -23.70
N THR A 40 -0.02 -45.48 -24.86
CA THR A 40 -0.08 -46.95 -24.94
C THR A 40 1.18 -47.58 -24.36
N ASN A 41 2.35 -47.01 -24.66
CA ASN A 41 3.64 -47.36 -24.07
C ASN A 41 4.43 -46.08 -23.77
N TYR A 42 5.04 -46.02 -22.59
CA TYR A 42 5.98 -44.96 -22.24
C TYR A 42 7.41 -45.41 -22.61
N PRO A 43 8.31 -44.50 -22.97
CA PRO A 43 9.68 -44.85 -23.30
C PRO A 43 10.39 -45.48 -22.10
N PHE A 44 11.32 -46.39 -22.39
CA PHE A 44 12.26 -46.89 -21.39
C PHE A 44 13.43 -45.91 -21.27
N SER A 45 13.73 -45.53 -20.04
CA SER A 45 14.87 -44.70 -19.66
C SER A 45 15.75 -45.45 -18.65
N GLY A 46 17.05 -45.16 -18.62
CA GLY A 46 18.01 -45.74 -17.67
C GLY A 46 18.99 -46.78 -18.24
N PRO A 47 19.93 -47.26 -17.41
CA PRO A 47 20.96 -48.21 -17.82
C PRO A 47 20.35 -49.58 -18.14
N GLU A 48 20.99 -50.34 -19.04
CA GLU A 48 20.47 -51.60 -19.63
C GLU A 48 20.01 -52.67 -18.62
N LYS A 49 20.44 -52.59 -17.35
CA LYS A 49 20.06 -53.52 -16.27
C LYS A 49 18.92 -53.03 -15.38
N HIS A 50 18.58 -51.74 -15.43
CA HIS A 50 17.55 -51.10 -14.61
C HIS A 50 16.77 -50.06 -15.41
N TYR A 51 16.00 -50.55 -16.38
CA TYR A 51 15.04 -49.71 -17.08
C TYR A 51 13.98 -49.20 -16.12
N HIS A 52 13.68 -47.92 -16.21
CA HIS A 52 12.52 -47.29 -15.61
C HIS A 52 11.69 -46.66 -16.72
N GLN A 53 10.38 -46.65 -16.52
CA GLN A 53 9.42 -46.03 -17.42
C GLN A 53 8.40 -45.29 -16.57
N PHE A 54 7.87 -44.18 -17.10
CA PHE A 54 6.79 -43.47 -16.44
C PHE A 54 5.57 -44.38 -16.27
N GLN A 55 4.93 -44.32 -15.10
CA GLN A 55 3.76 -45.12 -14.79
C GLN A 55 2.49 -44.26 -14.87
N SER A 56 1.63 -44.51 -15.86
CA SER A 56 0.35 -43.79 -16.00
C SER A 56 -0.58 -43.92 -14.79
N SER A 57 -0.40 -44.96 -13.97
CA SER A 57 -1.11 -45.11 -12.69
C SER A 57 -0.87 -43.94 -11.72
N TRP A 58 0.25 -43.21 -11.86
CA TRP A 58 0.54 -42.02 -11.06
C TRP A 58 -0.42 -40.87 -11.31
N PHE A 59 -1.04 -40.77 -12.49
CA PHE A 59 -2.08 -39.76 -12.72
C PHE A 59 -3.29 -39.98 -11.81
N LYS A 60 -3.59 -41.23 -11.43
CA LYS A 60 -4.66 -41.53 -10.46
C LYS A 60 -4.28 -41.13 -9.04
N LEU A 61 -3.00 -41.20 -8.69
CA LEU A 61 -2.49 -40.79 -7.38
C LEU A 61 -2.36 -39.28 -7.27
N PHE A 62 -2.05 -38.59 -8.38
CA PHE A 62 -1.74 -37.15 -8.42
C PHE A 62 -2.50 -36.43 -9.54
N PRO A 63 -3.84 -36.44 -9.53
CA PRO A 63 -4.65 -35.91 -10.62
C PRO A 63 -4.56 -34.39 -10.77
N SER A 64 -4.28 -33.66 -9.68
CA SER A 64 -4.40 -32.20 -9.63
C SER A 64 -3.19 -31.43 -10.14
N TRP A 65 -2.04 -32.06 -10.34
CA TRP A 65 -0.80 -31.33 -10.68
C TRP A 65 0.21 -32.09 -11.53
N LEU A 66 0.16 -33.43 -11.57
CA LEU A 66 1.18 -34.21 -12.27
C LEU A 66 0.97 -34.12 -13.78
N GLU A 67 2.05 -33.82 -14.50
CA GLU A 67 2.07 -33.74 -15.96
C GLU A 67 3.20 -34.60 -16.53
N TYR A 68 3.05 -35.02 -17.77
CA TYR A 68 4.10 -35.77 -18.48
C TYR A 68 4.29 -35.21 -19.90
N SER A 69 5.55 -35.01 -20.28
CA SER A 69 5.94 -34.62 -21.64
C SER A 69 6.49 -35.83 -22.38
N SER A 70 5.84 -36.24 -23.46
CA SER A 70 6.40 -37.24 -24.39
C SER A 70 7.62 -36.70 -25.14
N SER A 71 7.65 -35.39 -25.41
CA SER A 71 8.76 -34.72 -26.10
C SER A 71 10.07 -34.74 -25.30
N LYS A 72 9.98 -34.74 -23.96
CA LYS A 72 11.14 -34.74 -23.06
C LYS A 72 11.32 -36.05 -22.29
N ASP A 73 10.42 -37.01 -22.46
CA ASP A 73 10.29 -38.22 -21.64
C ASP A 73 10.45 -37.91 -20.13
N ALA A 74 9.68 -36.94 -19.65
CA ALA A 74 9.85 -36.47 -18.28
C ALA A 74 8.55 -35.98 -17.65
N ALA A 75 8.46 -36.14 -16.32
CA ALA A 75 7.34 -35.68 -15.52
C ALA A 75 7.56 -34.26 -15.02
N PHE A 76 6.49 -33.50 -14.92
CA PHE A 76 6.46 -32.11 -14.49
C PHE A 76 5.36 -31.90 -13.45
N CYS A 77 5.47 -30.80 -12.70
CA CYS A 77 4.44 -30.36 -11.77
C CYS A 77 3.88 -29.02 -12.25
N LEU A 78 2.57 -28.98 -12.56
CA LEU A 78 1.90 -27.78 -13.03
C LEU A 78 2.05 -26.62 -12.03
N SER A 79 1.72 -26.87 -10.76
CA SER A 79 1.78 -25.85 -9.71
C SER A 79 3.18 -25.26 -9.58
N CYS A 80 4.22 -26.10 -9.55
CA CYS A 80 5.60 -25.62 -9.42
C CYS A 80 6.08 -24.88 -10.67
N TYR A 81 5.73 -25.34 -11.87
CA TYR A 81 6.00 -24.62 -13.11
C TYR A 81 5.43 -23.19 -13.07
N LEU A 82 4.24 -23.00 -12.48
CA LEU A 82 3.60 -21.70 -12.41
C LEU A 82 4.24 -20.73 -11.40
N PHE A 83 4.72 -21.23 -10.26
CA PHE A 83 5.06 -20.37 -9.11
C PHE A 83 6.51 -20.51 -8.60
N THR A 84 7.35 -21.33 -9.23
CA THR A 84 8.77 -21.49 -8.83
C THR A 84 9.70 -20.99 -9.94
N LYS A 85 10.76 -20.27 -9.55
CA LYS A 85 11.77 -19.71 -10.48
C LYS A 85 12.84 -20.74 -10.88
N GLU A 86 13.15 -21.64 -9.96
CA GLU A 86 14.15 -22.66 -10.17
C GLU A 86 13.46 -24.01 -10.14
N ALA A 87 13.65 -24.75 -11.22
CA ALA A 87 13.36 -26.16 -11.26
C ALA A 87 14.40 -26.87 -10.37
N ASN A 88 14.24 -26.75 -9.05
CA ASN A 88 14.93 -27.61 -8.11
C ASN A 88 14.28 -28.98 -8.24
N TRP A 89 14.75 -29.75 -9.24
CA TRP A 89 14.47 -31.16 -9.45
C TRP A 89 15.09 -31.95 -8.29
N THR A 90 14.56 -31.75 -7.09
CA THR A 90 14.75 -32.70 -6.01
C THR A 90 14.04 -33.99 -6.43
N PRO A 91 14.60 -35.17 -6.12
CA PRO A 91 13.95 -36.44 -6.41
C PRO A 91 12.48 -36.40 -5.95
N TRP A 92 11.57 -36.88 -6.80
CA TRP A 92 10.10 -36.84 -6.65
C TRP A 92 9.60 -37.06 -5.20
N ILE A 93 10.27 -37.93 -4.46
CA ILE A 93 9.94 -38.33 -3.08
C ILE A 93 10.11 -37.19 -2.06
N ASN A 94 11.03 -36.26 -2.28
CA ASN A 94 11.25 -35.11 -1.38
C ASN A 94 10.44 -33.86 -1.80
N HIS A 95 9.91 -33.87 -3.03
CA HIS A 95 9.13 -32.78 -3.59
C HIS A 95 7.68 -32.81 -3.07
N VAL A 96 7.10 -34.01 -2.88
CA VAL A 96 5.70 -34.21 -2.48
C VAL A 96 5.65 -34.81 -1.08
N GLY A 97 5.06 -34.11 -0.12
CA GLY A 97 4.99 -34.58 1.26
C GLY A 97 4.04 -33.76 2.13
N LYS A 98 3.82 -34.22 3.37
CA LYS A 98 2.88 -33.58 4.31
C LYS A 98 3.36 -32.24 4.87
N ASN A 99 4.63 -31.90 4.70
CA ASN A 99 5.17 -30.65 5.24
C ASN A 99 4.69 -29.46 4.39
N PRO A 100 3.94 -28.50 4.95
CA PRO A 100 3.39 -27.37 4.21
C PRO A 100 4.44 -26.47 3.56
N ASN A 101 5.68 -26.49 4.03
CA ASN A 101 6.77 -25.66 3.51
C ASN A 101 7.51 -26.30 2.32
N LEU A 102 7.07 -27.45 1.81
CA LEU A 102 7.63 -28.01 0.60
C LEU A 102 7.27 -27.14 -0.61
N PRO A 103 8.17 -27.03 -1.61
CA PRO A 103 7.95 -26.21 -2.81
C PRO A 103 6.61 -26.47 -3.50
N HIS A 104 6.17 -27.74 -3.53
CA HIS A 104 4.88 -28.13 -4.06
C HIS A 104 3.70 -27.48 -3.33
N ASN A 105 3.66 -27.64 -2.01
CA ASN A 105 2.52 -27.22 -1.20
C ASN A 105 2.37 -25.69 -1.22
N ILE A 106 3.51 -24.98 -1.22
CA ILE A 106 3.54 -23.52 -1.40
C ILE A 106 2.97 -23.15 -2.77
N ALA A 107 3.41 -23.82 -3.84
CA ALA A 107 2.94 -23.55 -5.19
C ALA A 107 1.46 -23.92 -5.39
N GLU A 108 0.99 -25.00 -4.77
CA GLU A 108 -0.41 -25.42 -4.81
C GLU A 108 -1.30 -24.42 -4.03
N GLN A 109 -0.82 -23.91 -2.89
CA GLN A 109 -1.50 -22.85 -2.18
C GLN A 109 -1.56 -21.56 -3.02
N ALA A 110 -0.46 -21.19 -3.68
CA ALA A 110 -0.44 -20.04 -4.59
C ALA A 110 -1.42 -20.20 -5.76
N CYS A 111 -1.60 -21.41 -6.31
CA CYS A 111 -2.64 -21.69 -7.31
C CYS A 111 -4.04 -21.42 -6.76
N LYS A 112 -4.33 -21.89 -5.53
CA LYS A 112 -5.64 -21.68 -4.87
C LYS A 112 -5.89 -20.20 -4.60
N ASP A 113 -4.88 -19.49 -4.10
CA ASP A 113 -4.97 -18.06 -3.80
C ASP A 113 -5.16 -17.22 -5.08
N LEU A 114 -4.47 -17.55 -6.17
CA LEU A 114 -4.63 -16.88 -7.47
C LEU A 114 -6.06 -17.02 -8.02
N MET A 115 -6.67 -18.19 -7.84
CA MET A 115 -8.04 -18.48 -8.27
C MET A 115 -9.11 -17.93 -7.31
N SER A 116 -8.74 -17.60 -6.07
CA SER A 116 -9.60 -16.98 -5.06
C SER A 116 -9.80 -15.49 -5.36
N GLU A 117 -10.58 -15.18 -6.40
CA GLU A 117 -10.78 -13.80 -6.83
C GLU A 117 -11.33 -12.87 -5.74
N ALA A 118 -12.03 -13.40 -4.74
CA ALA A 118 -12.62 -12.65 -3.63
C ALA A 118 -11.57 -12.03 -2.68
N GLN A 119 -10.35 -12.56 -2.67
CA GLN A 119 -9.25 -12.10 -1.80
C GLN A 119 -8.27 -11.16 -2.51
N HIS A 120 -8.47 -10.89 -3.81
CA HIS A 120 -7.63 -9.97 -4.55
C HIS A 120 -7.68 -8.56 -3.95
N ILE A 121 -6.51 -7.94 -3.79
CA ILE A 121 -6.35 -6.60 -3.22
C ILE A 121 -7.25 -5.60 -3.94
N GLU A 122 -7.38 -5.71 -5.26
CA GLU A 122 -8.26 -4.84 -6.05
C GLU A 122 -9.75 -4.99 -5.65
N LYS A 123 -10.22 -6.23 -5.42
CA LYS A 123 -11.59 -6.47 -4.93
C LYS A 123 -11.75 -6.03 -3.47
N ILE A 124 -10.72 -6.15 -2.63
CA ILE A 124 -10.72 -5.66 -1.25
C ILE A 124 -10.74 -4.12 -1.20
N ILE A 125 -10.00 -3.44 -2.08
CA ILE A 125 -9.99 -1.99 -2.23
C ILE A 125 -11.35 -1.52 -2.78
N LYS A 126 -11.91 -2.22 -3.78
CA LYS A 126 -13.28 -1.97 -4.29
C LYS A 126 -14.35 -2.31 -3.25
N LYS A 127 -14.09 -3.21 -2.30
CA LYS A 127 -14.99 -3.56 -1.18
C LYS A 127 -15.12 -2.42 -0.17
N GLN A 128 -14.27 -1.40 -0.20
CA GLN A 128 -14.48 -0.20 0.61
C GLN A 128 -15.76 0.49 0.12
N THR A 129 -16.86 0.26 0.83
CA THR A 129 -18.20 0.67 0.41
C THR A 129 -18.24 2.18 0.19
N SER A 130 -18.98 2.65 -0.81
CA SER A 130 -19.22 4.09 -1.04
C SER A 130 -19.59 4.83 0.25
N LYS A 131 -20.39 4.20 1.11
CA LYS A 131 -20.74 4.67 2.45
C LYS A 131 -19.52 4.90 3.36
N GLN A 132 -18.53 4.01 3.35
CA GLN A 132 -17.30 4.16 4.14
C GLN A 132 -16.43 5.31 3.61
N ILE A 133 -16.33 5.46 2.28
CA ILE A 133 -15.59 6.56 1.66
C ILE A 133 -16.20 7.91 2.07
N VAL A 134 -17.53 8.03 2.01
CA VAL A 134 -18.24 9.25 2.42
C VAL A 134 -17.99 9.55 3.91
N LYS A 135 -18.07 8.55 4.79
CA LYS A 135 -17.77 8.70 6.22
C LYS A 135 -16.32 9.14 6.45
N ASN A 136 -15.35 8.54 5.78
CA ASN A 136 -13.94 8.92 5.89
C ASN A 136 -13.68 10.35 5.42
N ARG A 137 -14.29 10.76 4.30
CA ARG A 137 -14.20 12.14 3.79
C ARG A 137 -14.80 13.14 4.78
N LEU A 138 -15.93 12.81 5.41
CA LEU A 138 -16.55 13.69 6.40
C LEU A 138 -15.66 13.86 7.65
N ARG A 139 -15.04 12.78 8.14
CA ARG A 139 -14.05 12.85 9.23
C ARG A 139 -12.88 13.77 8.88
N LEU A 140 -12.25 13.51 7.73
CA LEU A 140 -11.09 14.27 7.28
C LEU A 140 -11.43 15.77 7.09
N LYS A 141 -12.58 16.06 6.48
CA LYS A 141 -13.07 17.44 6.32
C LYS A 141 -13.21 18.13 7.67
N THR A 142 -13.83 17.48 8.66
CA THR A 142 -14.00 18.01 10.01
C THR A 142 -12.65 18.33 10.67
N SER A 143 -11.66 17.44 10.51
CA SER A 143 -10.30 17.67 11.02
C SER A 143 -9.61 18.84 10.31
N ILE A 144 -9.73 18.94 8.99
CA ILE A 144 -9.15 20.04 8.19
C ILE A 144 -9.76 21.38 8.62
N ASP A 145 -11.08 21.46 8.75
CA ASP A 145 -11.78 22.69 9.13
C ASP A 145 -11.38 23.15 10.55
N SER A 146 -11.27 22.20 11.47
CA SER A 146 -10.79 22.45 12.85
C SER A 146 -9.34 22.98 12.86
N ILE A 147 -8.44 22.35 12.11
CA ILE A 147 -7.03 22.76 12.00
C ILE A 147 -6.91 24.14 11.33
N ARG A 148 -7.69 24.38 10.27
CA ARG A 148 -7.71 25.65 9.57
C ARG A 148 -8.15 26.78 10.51
N TRP A 149 -9.21 26.57 11.28
CA TRP A 149 -9.70 27.57 12.22
C TRP A 149 -8.66 27.87 13.30
N LEU A 150 -8.08 26.83 13.92
CA LEU A 150 -7.05 27.00 14.96
C LEU A 150 -5.80 27.71 14.43
N ALA A 151 -5.34 27.32 13.24
CA ALA A 151 -4.20 27.97 12.59
C ALA A 151 -4.49 29.45 12.30
N PHE A 152 -5.69 29.74 11.79
CA PHE A 152 -6.10 31.11 11.45
C PHE A 152 -6.21 32.01 12.68
N GLN A 153 -6.68 31.47 13.81
CA GLN A 153 -6.77 32.18 15.09
C GLN A 153 -5.48 32.13 15.91
N ALA A 154 -4.40 31.55 15.38
CA ALA A 154 -3.14 31.31 16.08
C ALA A 154 -3.31 30.60 17.45
N CYS A 155 -4.33 29.73 17.58
CA CYS A 155 -4.61 28.99 18.79
C CYS A 155 -3.73 27.74 18.90
N ALA A 156 -3.34 27.38 20.12
CA ALA A 156 -2.69 26.11 20.39
C ALA A 156 -3.60 24.94 19.98
N PHE A 157 -3.02 23.87 19.46
CA PHE A 157 -3.77 22.71 18.97
C PHE A 157 -4.00 21.67 20.06
N ARG A 158 -2.95 21.44 20.87
CA ARG A 158 -2.87 20.32 21.81
C ARG A 158 -3.22 20.73 23.22
N GLY A 159 -3.76 19.76 23.96
CA GLY A 159 -3.99 19.87 25.39
C GLY A 159 -2.82 19.31 26.19
N HIS A 160 -2.78 19.62 27.49
CA HIS A 160 -1.86 18.98 28.42
C HIS A 160 -2.21 17.49 28.61
N ASP A 161 -3.51 17.17 28.64
CA ASP A 161 -4.02 15.79 28.72
C ASP A 161 -5.12 15.56 27.67
N GLU A 162 -4.81 14.81 26.62
CA GLU A 162 -5.74 14.48 25.53
C GLU A 162 -6.51 13.16 25.76
N ARG A 163 -6.36 12.54 26.94
CA ARG A 163 -7.05 11.28 27.30
C ARG A 163 -8.57 11.47 27.32
N PRO A 164 -9.37 10.44 27.02
CA PRO A 164 -10.84 10.54 26.99
C PRO A 164 -11.48 11.05 28.28
N LYS A 165 -10.86 10.80 29.43
CA LYS A 165 -11.37 11.22 30.75
C LYS A 165 -11.02 12.67 31.11
N SER A 166 -10.18 13.34 30.32
CA SER A 166 -9.82 14.73 30.56
C SER A 166 -11.02 15.66 30.31
N LYS A 167 -11.20 16.65 31.18
CA LYS A 167 -12.22 17.71 31.02
C LYS A 167 -11.91 18.63 29.83
N ASN A 168 -10.64 18.78 29.48
CA ASN A 168 -10.19 19.58 28.34
C ASN A 168 -9.07 18.82 27.63
N ARG A 169 -9.40 18.25 26.46
CA ARG A 169 -8.49 17.44 25.66
C ARG A 169 -7.66 18.26 24.67
N GLY A 170 -7.65 19.58 24.82
CA GLY A 170 -6.99 20.50 23.89
C GLY A 170 -7.91 20.99 22.80
N ASN A 171 -7.60 22.19 22.28
CA ASN A 171 -8.51 22.94 21.42
C ASN A 171 -8.90 22.18 20.14
N PHE A 172 -8.02 21.35 19.57
CA PHE A 172 -8.35 20.56 18.38
C PHE A 172 -9.43 19.51 18.65
N LEU A 173 -9.31 18.74 19.74
CA LEU A 173 -10.30 17.74 20.09
C LEU A 173 -11.60 18.37 20.58
N GLU A 174 -11.53 19.46 21.34
CA GLU A 174 -12.71 20.20 21.76
C GLU A 174 -13.44 20.88 20.57
N MET A 175 -12.71 21.39 19.57
CA MET A 175 -13.32 21.92 18.35
C MET A 175 -14.07 20.83 17.57
N ILE A 176 -13.48 19.63 17.44
CA ILE A 176 -14.18 18.50 16.81
C ILE A 176 -15.44 18.11 17.59
N LYS A 177 -15.39 18.11 18.94
CA LYS A 177 -16.58 17.86 19.76
C LYS A 177 -17.67 18.90 19.54
N ILE A 178 -17.31 20.18 19.41
CA ILE A 178 -18.26 21.25 19.09
C ILE A 178 -18.87 21.00 17.70
N LEU A 179 -18.07 20.68 16.68
CA LEU A 179 -18.59 20.40 15.34
C LEU A 179 -19.52 19.17 15.32
N ALA A 180 -19.23 18.15 16.14
CA ALA A 180 -20.08 16.99 16.32
C ALA A 180 -21.41 17.34 16.99
N SER A 181 -21.43 18.21 18.00
CA SER A 181 -22.66 18.56 18.72
C SER A 181 -23.70 19.27 17.84
N TYR A 182 -23.27 19.99 16.81
CA TYR A 182 -24.16 20.63 15.83
C TYR A 182 -24.51 19.75 14.63
N ASN A 183 -23.83 18.63 14.42
CA ASN A 183 -24.03 17.80 13.23
C ASN A 183 -23.97 16.31 13.57
N LYS A 184 -25.16 15.69 13.61
CA LYS A 184 -25.31 14.24 13.88
C LYS A 184 -24.50 13.36 12.92
N SER A 185 -24.39 13.75 11.64
CA SER A 185 -23.60 13.00 10.66
C SER A 185 -22.10 13.00 10.98
N VAL A 186 -21.61 14.12 11.53
CA VAL A 186 -20.22 14.28 11.99
C VAL A 186 -20.02 13.50 13.28
N ASP A 187 -20.94 13.65 14.24
CA ASP A 187 -20.91 12.93 15.52
C ASP A 187 -20.77 11.41 15.33
N GLU A 188 -21.57 10.83 14.45
CA GLU A 188 -21.54 9.40 14.12
C GLU A 188 -20.19 8.89 13.56
N VAL A 189 -19.28 9.77 13.17
CA VAL A 189 -18.03 9.39 12.50
C VAL A 189 -16.77 9.88 13.20
N VAL A 190 -16.79 10.88 14.08
CA VAL A 190 -15.55 11.43 14.68
C VAL A 190 -15.23 10.85 16.06
N LEU A 191 -14.01 11.13 16.55
CA LEU A 191 -13.55 10.80 17.90
C LEU A 191 -13.74 9.32 18.30
N GLU A 192 -14.52 9.04 19.34
CA GLU A 192 -14.81 7.69 19.84
C GLU A 192 -15.73 6.90 18.90
N ASN A 193 -16.52 7.56 18.05
CA ASN A 193 -17.41 6.94 17.08
C ASN A 193 -16.70 6.52 15.78
N ALA A 194 -15.42 6.87 15.62
CA ALA A 194 -14.60 6.45 14.50
C ALA A 194 -14.19 4.96 14.62
N ILE A 195 -14.32 4.22 13.52
CA ILE A 195 -14.02 2.78 13.47
C ILE A 195 -12.50 2.56 13.49
N GLY A 196 -12.02 1.83 14.50
CA GLY A 196 -10.62 1.44 14.65
C GLY A 196 -9.66 2.64 14.71
N ASN A 197 -8.64 2.61 13.86
CA ASN A 197 -7.57 3.62 13.83
C ASN A 197 -7.88 4.82 12.92
N VAL A 198 -9.05 4.86 12.28
CA VAL A 198 -9.42 5.88 11.28
C VAL A 198 -9.98 7.14 11.95
N LYS A 199 -9.26 7.67 12.93
CA LYS A 199 -9.70 8.81 13.75
C LYS A 199 -9.27 10.17 13.18
N TYR A 200 -8.20 10.20 12.37
CA TYR A 200 -7.56 11.42 11.83
C TYR A 200 -7.17 12.47 12.89
N THR A 201 -7.18 12.11 14.17
CA THR A 201 -6.95 13.04 15.28
C THR A 201 -5.51 13.06 15.76
N LEU A 202 -4.67 12.17 15.24
CA LEU A 202 -3.30 12.01 15.74
C LEU A 202 -2.45 13.27 15.51
N PRO A 203 -1.60 13.62 16.49
CA PRO A 203 -0.50 14.58 16.38
C PRO A 203 0.21 14.71 15.03
N MET A 204 0.53 13.58 14.40
CA MET A 204 1.25 13.54 13.12
C MET A 204 0.37 13.96 11.94
N ILE A 205 -0.90 13.55 11.94
CA ILE A 205 -1.88 13.89 10.90
C ILE A 205 -2.19 15.39 10.97
N GLN A 206 -2.33 15.95 12.18
CA GLN A 206 -2.51 17.39 12.37
C GLN A 206 -1.35 18.19 11.74
N LYS A 207 -0.11 17.75 11.98
CA LYS A 207 1.10 18.38 11.40
C LYS A 207 1.13 18.27 9.89
N GLU A 208 0.74 17.13 9.33
CA GLU A 208 0.69 16.91 7.88
C GLU A 208 -0.34 17.84 7.21
N ILE A 209 -1.55 17.92 7.76
CA ILE A 209 -2.58 18.84 7.27
C ILE A 209 -2.11 20.30 7.37
N LEU A 210 -1.51 20.69 8.51
CA LEU A 210 -0.98 22.03 8.71
C LEU A 210 0.14 22.35 7.71
N HIS A 211 1.00 21.38 7.41
CA HIS A 211 2.05 21.52 6.41
C HIS A 211 1.47 21.74 5.00
N ILE A 212 0.43 20.98 4.62
CA ILE A 212 -0.27 21.15 3.35
C ILE A 212 -0.92 22.53 3.26
N LEU A 213 -1.60 22.98 4.32
CA LEU A 213 -2.19 24.33 4.38
C LEU A 213 -1.11 25.41 4.26
N SER A 214 -0.01 25.29 5.02
CA SER A 214 1.12 26.21 4.96
C SER A 214 1.74 26.26 3.56
N ARG A 215 1.89 25.13 2.87
CA ARG A 215 2.35 25.11 1.47
C ARG A 215 1.39 25.88 0.56
N LYS A 216 0.08 25.61 0.62
CA LYS A 216 -0.91 26.32 -0.18
C LYS A 216 -0.91 27.84 0.07
N VAL A 217 -0.79 28.26 1.33
CA VAL A 217 -0.68 29.68 1.68
C VAL A 217 0.59 30.29 1.10
N ARG A 218 1.73 29.59 1.17
CA ARG A 218 2.99 30.05 0.56
C ARG A 218 2.89 30.15 -0.96
N ASP A 219 2.21 29.21 -1.61
CA ASP A 219 2.01 29.23 -3.06
C ASP A 219 1.22 30.49 -3.48
N VAL A 220 0.11 30.78 -2.79
CA VAL A 220 -0.69 32.00 -3.03
C VAL A 220 0.13 33.26 -2.76
N ILE A 221 0.90 33.32 -1.66
CA ILE A 221 1.73 34.49 -1.35
C ILE A 221 2.81 34.68 -2.42
N ARG A 222 3.42 33.59 -2.92
CA ARG A 222 4.41 33.65 -3.99
C ARG A 222 3.80 34.20 -5.28
N GLU A 223 2.58 33.77 -5.63
CA GLU A 223 1.83 34.29 -6.76
C GLU A 223 1.49 35.78 -6.58
N GLU A 224 1.06 36.20 -5.38
CA GLU A 224 0.77 37.61 -5.06
C GLU A 224 2.01 38.51 -5.17
N ILE A 225 3.18 38.01 -4.78
CA ILE A 225 4.45 38.74 -4.92
C ILE A 225 4.81 38.88 -6.40
N GLY A 226 4.76 37.78 -7.16
CA GLY A 226 5.20 37.76 -8.56
C GLY A 226 6.61 38.34 -8.72
N ASP A 227 6.74 39.34 -9.61
CA ASP A 227 8.00 40.07 -9.83
C ASP A 227 8.11 41.37 -9.02
N ALA A 228 7.28 41.54 -7.98
CA ALA A 228 7.33 42.72 -7.12
C ALA A 228 8.63 42.77 -6.31
N LYS A 229 9.09 43.99 -6.03
CA LYS A 229 10.19 44.21 -5.09
C LYS A 229 9.73 43.83 -3.68
N PHE A 230 10.56 43.07 -2.97
CA PHE A 230 10.33 42.67 -1.59
C PHE A 230 11.56 42.98 -0.73
N CYS A 231 11.33 43.05 0.58
CA CYS A 231 12.37 43.15 1.61
C CYS A 231 12.27 41.95 2.54
N ILE A 232 13.42 41.41 2.96
CA ILE A 232 13.51 40.38 3.99
C ILE A 232 14.07 41.03 5.25
N ILE A 233 13.34 40.93 6.35
CA ILE A 233 13.80 41.33 7.68
C ILE A 233 14.11 40.06 8.44
N VAL A 234 15.29 40.01 9.05
CA VAL A 234 15.74 38.88 9.85
C VAL A 234 15.91 39.36 11.28
N ASP A 235 15.28 38.68 12.22
CA ASP A 235 15.44 38.93 13.66
C ASP A 235 15.86 37.63 14.37
N GLU A 236 16.78 37.73 15.33
CA GLU A 236 17.27 36.58 16.09
C GLU A 236 17.06 36.81 17.58
N ALA A 237 16.24 35.97 18.19
CA ALA A 237 15.99 35.99 19.63
C ALA A 237 16.50 34.70 20.28
N ARG A 238 17.04 34.81 21.50
CA ARG A 238 17.46 33.66 22.30
C ARG A 238 16.43 33.41 23.39
N ASN A 239 15.95 32.17 23.50
CA ASN A 239 15.03 31.79 24.57
C ASN A 239 15.77 31.34 25.86
N ASP A 240 15.03 31.15 26.95
CA ASP A 240 15.56 30.74 28.26
C ASP A 240 16.30 29.39 28.24
N SER A 241 15.98 28.54 27.25
CA SER A 241 16.71 27.28 27.00
C SER A 241 18.01 27.46 26.21
N LYS A 242 18.49 28.70 26.07
CA LYS A 242 19.66 29.13 25.30
C LYS A 242 19.58 28.81 23.80
N ARG A 243 18.41 28.43 23.28
CA ARG A 243 18.21 28.15 21.86
C ARG A 243 17.95 29.45 21.11
N LYS A 244 18.62 29.62 19.98
CA LYS A 244 18.43 30.73 19.06
C LYS A 244 17.23 30.42 18.15
N GLN A 245 16.32 31.37 18.05
CA GLN A 245 15.18 31.35 17.15
C GLN A 245 15.34 32.52 16.19
N MET A 246 15.24 32.24 14.89
CA MET A 246 15.36 33.23 13.84
C MET A 246 14.00 33.43 13.19
N THR A 247 13.60 34.68 13.09
CA THR A 247 12.36 35.13 12.46
C THR A 247 12.71 35.75 11.12
N LEU A 248 12.09 35.26 10.04
CA LEU A 248 12.15 35.88 8.73
C LEU A 248 10.80 36.55 8.44
N VAL A 249 10.80 37.86 8.24
CA VAL A 249 9.65 38.62 7.76
C VAL A 249 9.88 39.00 6.30
N LEU A 250 8.97 38.60 5.42
CA LEU A 250 8.93 39.02 4.04
C LEU A 250 7.93 40.17 3.89
N ARG A 251 8.40 41.35 3.46
CA ARG A 251 7.58 42.54 3.19
C ARG A 251 7.53 42.84 1.71
N PHE A 252 6.34 43.07 1.17
CA PHE A 252 6.16 43.46 -0.23
C PHE A 252 4.97 44.40 -0.41
N VAL A 253 4.97 45.16 -1.51
CA VAL A 253 3.92 46.12 -1.86
C VAL A 253 3.05 45.53 -2.96
N ILE A 254 1.74 45.49 -2.75
CA ILE A 254 0.78 45.01 -3.73
C ILE A 254 0.34 46.18 -4.62
N LYS A 255 0.54 46.06 -5.94
CA LYS A 255 0.32 47.17 -6.90
C LYS A 255 -1.12 47.68 -6.98
N MET A 256 -2.11 46.84 -6.68
CA MET A 256 -3.53 47.21 -6.88
C MET A 256 -4.13 48.02 -5.74
N VAL A 257 -3.51 47.97 -4.55
CA VAL A 257 -4.00 48.65 -3.37
C VAL A 257 -2.76 48.96 -2.54
N PHE A 258 -2.37 50.22 -2.37
CA PHE A 258 -1.12 50.66 -1.72
C PHE A 258 -1.01 50.23 -0.23
N TYR A 259 -0.98 48.93 0.05
CA TYR A 259 -0.84 48.31 1.35
C TYR A 259 0.42 47.45 1.38
N VAL A 260 1.12 47.51 2.52
CA VAL A 260 2.26 46.64 2.82
C VAL A 260 1.70 45.38 3.49
N LYS A 261 2.01 44.20 2.96
CA LYS A 261 1.75 42.92 3.63
C LYS A 261 3.05 42.38 4.23
N ASP A 262 2.95 41.88 5.46
CA ASP A 262 4.03 41.20 6.17
C ASP A 262 3.72 39.70 6.26
N PHE A 263 4.63 38.86 5.77
CA PHE A 263 4.58 37.40 5.95
C PHE A 263 5.68 36.94 6.90
N LEU A 264 5.29 36.29 8.00
CA LEU A 264 6.19 35.85 9.06
C LEU A 264 6.47 34.35 8.95
N THR A 265 7.74 33.95 8.97
CA THR A 265 8.16 32.55 9.15
C THR A 265 9.20 32.44 10.27
N LEU A 266 9.02 31.47 11.18
CA LEU A 266 9.93 31.20 12.29
C LEU A 266 10.76 29.94 12.00
N PHE A 267 12.08 30.05 12.19
CA PHE A 267 13.03 28.96 12.09
C PHE A 267 13.73 28.74 13.44
N THR A 268 13.72 27.51 13.93
CA THR A 268 14.51 27.11 15.10
C THR A 268 15.85 26.54 14.62
N SER A 269 16.94 27.25 14.86
CA SER A 269 18.28 26.75 14.56
C SER A 269 18.91 26.13 15.82
N GLN A 270 19.14 24.82 15.84
CA GLN A 270 20.09 24.21 16.77
C GLN A 270 21.49 24.37 16.19
N ILE A 271 22.01 25.59 16.18
CA ILE A 271 23.43 25.80 15.88
C ILE A 271 24.17 25.49 17.18
N LEU A 272 24.67 24.25 17.29
CA LEU A 272 25.80 23.94 18.15
C LEU A 272 26.99 24.69 17.55
N TRP A 273 27.28 25.87 18.08
CA TRP A 273 28.59 26.48 17.92
C TRP A 273 29.58 25.55 18.64
N ARG A 274 30.40 24.84 17.86
CA ARG A 274 31.68 24.31 18.36
C ARG A 274 32.63 25.48 18.61
#